data_AF-A0A933BU48-F1
#
_entry.id   AF-A0A933BU48-F1
#
_cell.length_a   1.000
_cell.length_b   1.000
_cell.length_c   1.000
_cell.angle_alpha   90.00
_cell.angle_beta   90.00
_cell.angle_gamma   90.00
#
_symmetry.space_group_name_H-M   'P 1'
#
loop_
_entity.id
_entity.type
_entity.pdbx_description
1 polymer ?
#
loop_
_entity_poly.entity_id
_entity_poly.type
_entity_poly.pdbx_seq_one_letter_code
_entity_poly.pdbx_strand_id
1 'polypeptide(L)'
;MTPSLIQRYRALLPVTDRTPVISLGEGNTPLLRARALEAWLGCRAEVYLKVEGANPSGSFKDRGMTLALSKAVEEGSRAVICASTGNTSASAAAYAAAAPCAAYVLVPHGKVALGKLSQAVAPGARVLQI
;
A
#
# COMPACT_ATOMS: atom_id res chain seq x y z
N MET A 1 -19.42 -8.38 -2.91
CA MET A 1 -18.07 -7.92 -2.51
C MET A 1 -17.57 -6.94 -3.55
N THR A 2 -16.96 -5.83 -3.14
CA THR A 2 -16.41 -4.84 -4.07
C THR A 2 -15.20 -5.44 -4.81
N PRO A 3 -15.06 -5.29 -6.13
CA PRO A 3 -13.89 -5.79 -6.85
C PRO A 3 -12.61 -5.11 -6.35
N SER A 4 -11.50 -5.85 -6.31
CA SER A 4 -10.17 -5.32 -5.96
C SER A 4 -9.75 -4.22 -6.94
N LEU A 5 -8.76 -3.39 -6.56
CA LEU A 5 -8.28 -2.29 -7.39
C LEU A 5 -7.87 -2.75 -8.79
N ILE A 6 -7.09 -3.83 -8.88
CA ILE A 6 -6.63 -4.37 -10.16
C ILE A 6 -7.81 -4.88 -10.99
N GLN A 7 -8.77 -5.58 -10.39
CA GLN A 7 -9.96 -6.07 -11.09
C GLN A 7 -10.79 -4.90 -11.65
N ARG A 8 -11.01 -3.87 -10.83
CA ARG A 8 -11.81 -2.69 -11.20
C ARG A 8 -11.21 -1.90 -12.36
N TYR A 9 -9.88 -1.77 -12.41
CA TYR A 9 -9.18 -0.96 -13.39
C TYR A 9 -8.33 -1.79 -14.37
N ARG A 10 -8.65 -3.09 -14.52
CA ARG A 10 -7.85 -4.07 -15.26
C ARG A 10 -7.47 -3.59 -16.67
N ALA A 11 -8.44 -3.03 -17.39
CA ALA A 11 -8.25 -2.54 -18.75
C ALA A 11 -7.29 -1.34 -18.88
N LEU A 12 -6.97 -0.67 -17.76
CA LEU A 12 -6.09 0.51 -17.70
C LEU A 12 -4.73 0.19 -17.06
N LEU A 13 -4.51 -1.06 -16.65
CA LEU A 13 -3.31 -1.50 -15.93
C LEU A 13 -2.51 -2.50 -16.77
N PRO A 14 -1.18 -2.60 -16.58
CA PRO A 14 -0.32 -3.50 -17.34
C PRO A 14 -0.41 -4.95 -16.84
N VAL A 15 -1.61 -5.51 -16.83
CA VAL A 15 -1.92 -6.86 -16.33
C VAL A 15 -2.56 -7.71 -17.42
N THR A 16 -2.35 -9.03 -17.36
CA THR A 16 -2.93 -10.01 -18.28
C THR A 16 -3.72 -11.07 -17.50
N ASP A 17 -4.37 -11.99 -18.20
CA ASP A 17 -5.06 -13.15 -17.58
C ASP A 17 -4.11 -14.09 -16.84
N ARG A 18 -2.81 -13.96 -17.07
CA ARG A 18 -1.77 -14.68 -16.33
C ARG A 18 -1.27 -13.94 -15.08
N THR A 19 -1.57 -12.65 -14.94
CA THR A 19 -1.11 -11.88 -13.77
C THR A 19 -1.86 -12.33 -12.52
N PRO A 20 -1.16 -12.89 -11.50
CA PRO A 20 -1.79 -13.24 -10.23
C PRO A 20 -2.17 -11.96 -9.50
N VAL A 21 -3.45 -11.81 -9.14
CA VAL A 21 -3.94 -10.61 -8.46
C VAL A 21 -3.71 -10.78 -6.95
N ILE A 22 -2.67 -10.14 -6.43
CA ILE A 22 -2.40 -10.04 -4.99
C ILE A 22 -3.10 -8.79 -4.46
N SER A 23 -4.18 -8.96 -3.71
CA SER A 23 -4.97 -7.84 -3.18
C SER A 23 -5.34 -8.06 -1.71
N LEU A 24 -5.41 -6.96 -0.96
CA LEU A 24 -5.91 -6.91 0.41
C LEU A 24 -7.25 -6.16 0.51
N GLY A 25 -7.91 -5.92 -0.63
CA GLY A 25 -9.15 -5.13 -0.71
C GLY A 25 -8.92 -3.62 -0.78
N GLU A 26 -7.73 -3.19 -1.20
CA GLU A 26 -7.35 -1.79 -1.35
C GLU A 26 -8.15 -1.04 -2.41
N GLY A 27 -8.14 0.29 -2.29
CA GLY A 27 -8.93 1.18 -3.14
C GLY A 27 -10.36 1.35 -2.62
N ASN A 28 -11.23 1.86 -3.50
CA ASN A 28 -12.61 2.25 -3.16
C ASN A 28 -12.77 3.05 -1.84
N THR A 29 -11.75 3.83 -1.48
CA THR A 29 -11.71 4.60 -0.24
C THR A 29 -12.79 5.68 -0.20
N PRO A 30 -13.25 6.10 1.00
CA PRO A 30 -14.26 7.14 1.14
C PRO A 30 -13.88 8.44 0.42
N LEU A 31 -14.88 9.09 -0.18
CA LEU A 31 -14.80 10.46 -0.70
C LEU A 31 -15.78 11.31 0.11
N LEU A 32 -15.27 12.03 1.10
CA LEU A 32 -16.09 12.73 2.09
C LEU A 32 -16.14 14.22 1.78
N ARG A 33 -17.32 14.82 1.72
CA ARG A 33 -17.44 16.27 1.59
C ARG A 33 -17.16 16.95 2.94
N ALA A 34 -16.23 17.90 2.95
CA ALA A 34 -15.76 18.58 4.15
C ALA A 34 -16.40 19.97 4.33
N ARG A 35 -17.69 20.01 4.67
CA ARG A 35 -18.44 21.27 4.86
C ARG A 35 -17.83 22.22 5.90
N ALA A 36 -17.25 21.67 6.96
CA ALA A 36 -16.56 22.48 7.97
C ALA A 36 -15.33 23.19 7.41
N LEU A 37 -14.62 22.52 6.48
CA LEU A 37 -13.44 23.09 5.80
C LEU A 37 -13.86 24.12 4.75
N GLU A 38 -14.96 23.88 4.03
CA GLU A 38 -15.58 24.86 3.12
C GLU A 38 -15.87 26.17 3.88
N ALA A 39 -16.53 26.07 5.03
CA ALA A 39 -16.87 27.22 5.88
C ALA A 39 -15.62 27.92 6.43
N TRP A 40 -14.64 27.17 6.93
CA TRP A 40 -13.41 27.73 7.50
C TRP A 40 -12.57 28.49 6.45
N LEU A 41 -12.51 27.99 5.22
CA LEU A 41 -11.80 28.65 4.11
C LEU A 41 -12.57 29.82 3.50
N GLY A 42 -13.86 29.99 3.85
CA GLY A 42 -14.75 30.96 3.20
C GLY A 42 -14.94 30.70 1.70
N CYS A 43 -14.70 29.47 1.23
CA CYS A 43 -14.77 29.15 -0.18
C CYS A 43 -16.20 28.76 -0.58
N ARG A 44 -16.62 29.16 -1.79
CA ARG A 44 -17.91 28.75 -2.37
C ARG A 44 -17.83 27.40 -3.11
N ALA A 45 -16.63 26.84 -3.22
CA ALA A 45 -16.39 25.57 -3.87
C ALA A 45 -16.66 24.41 -2.91
N GLU A 46 -17.05 23.27 -3.45
CA GLU A 46 -17.17 22.04 -2.67
C GLU A 46 -15.79 21.45 -2.41
N VAL A 47 -15.51 21.07 -1.17
CA VAL A 47 -14.23 20.46 -0.78
C VAL A 47 -14.46 19.01 -0.43
N TYR A 48 -13.70 18.13 -1.06
CA TYR A 48 -13.77 16.69 -0.83
C TYR A 48 -12.44 16.14 -0.32
N LEU A 49 -12.54 15.22 0.66
CA LEU A 49 -11.42 14.49 1.23
C LEU A 49 -11.44 13.07 0.68
N LYS A 50 -10.37 12.71 -0.04
CA LYS A 50 -10.14 11.32 -0.45
C LYS A 50 -9.38 10.59 0.66
N VAL A 51 -10.10 9.77 1.43
CA VAL A 51 -9.58 9.21 2.69
C VAL A 51 -8.72 7.97 2.45
N GLU A 52 -7.49 8.19 1.99
CA GLU A 52 -6.54 7.11 1.66
C GLU A 52 -6.01 6.33 2.87
N GLY A 53 -6.20 6.87 4.08
CA GLY A 53 -5.92 6.14 5.32
C GLY A 53 -6.85 4.96 5.57
N ALA A 54 -7.93 4.81 4.80
CA ALA A 54 -8.84 3.67 4.88
C ALA A 54 -8.38 2.44 4.07
N ASN A 55 -7.21 2.52 3.40
CA ASN A 55 -6.61 1.35 2.76
C ASN A 55 -6.02 0.38 3.82
N PRO A 56 -5.78 -0.90 3.47
CA PRO A 56 -5.37 -1.96 4.42
C PRO A 56 -4.18 -1.64 5.33
N SER A 57 -3.11 -1.03 4.82
CA SER A 57 -1.93 -0.62 5.60
C SER A 57 -2.08 0.75 6.26
N GLY A 58 -3.23 1.41 6.07
CA GLY A 58 -3.47 2.78 6.50
C GLY A 58 -2.88 3.83 5.57
N SER A 59 -2.55 3.49 4.31
CA SER A 59 -1.96 4.46 3.38
C SER A 59 -2.27 4.20 1.91
N PHE A 60 -2.14 5.24 1.08
CA PHE A 60 -2.29 5.13 -0.37
C PHE A 60 -1.25 4.22 -1.06
N LYS A 61 -0.16 3.84 -0.36
CA LYS A 61 0.90 2.99 -0.92
C LYS A 61 0.37 1.64 -1.38
N ASP A 62 -0.69 1.17 -0.75
CA ASP A 62 -1.39 -0.07 -1.08
C ASP A 62 -1.84 -0.14 -2.54
N ARG A 63 -2.24 0.99 -3.12
CA ARG A 63 -2.67 1.07 -4.52
C ARG A 63 -1.57 0.73 -5.52
N GLY A 64 -0.33 1.12 -5.20
CA GLY A 64 0.82 0.76 -6.01
C GLY A 64 1.33 -0.63 -5.66
N MET A 65 1.30 -0.97 -4.37
CA MET A 65 1.89 -2.19 -3.85
C MET A 65 1.16 -3.45 -4.34
N THR A 66 -0.18 -3.41 -4.44
CA THR A 66 -0.99 -4.47 -5.07
C THR A 66 -0.49 -4.82 -6.47
N LEU A 67 -0.28 -3.81 -7.32
CA LEU A 67 0.20 -4.01 -8.69
C LEU A 67 1.66 -4.46 -8.71
N ALA A 68 2.51 -3.81 -7.91
CA ALA A 68 3.94 -4.13 -7.83
C ALA A 68 4.18 -5.58 -7.41
N LEU A 69 3.50 -6.07 -6.36
CA LEU A 69 3.63 -7.47 -5.94
C LEU A 69 3.01 -8.43 -6.95
N SER A 70 1.84 -8.10 -7.51
CA SER A 70 1.21 -8.93 -8.54
C SER A 70 2.15 -9.15 -9.74
N LYS A 71 2.82 -8.08 -10.20
CA LYS A 71 3.80 -8.16 -11.29
C LYS A 71 5.10 -8.86 -10.88
N ALA A 72 5.62 -8.58 -9.67
CA ALA A 72 6.81 -9.26 -9.18
C ALA A 72 6.61 -10.78 -9.11
N VAL A 73 5.45 -11.23 -8.63
CA VAL A 73 5.09 -12.66 -8.60
C VAL A 73 4.90 -13.21 -10.02
N GLU A 74 4.26 -12.47 -10.93
CA GLU A 74 4.16 -12.85 -12.35
C GLU A 74 5.54 -13.09 -12.99
N GLU A 75 6.54 -12.28 -12.62
CA GLU A 75 7.93 -12.39 -13.09
C GLU A 75 8.74 -13.46 -12.34
N GLY A 76 8.14 -14.17 -11.38
CA GLY A 76 8.79 -15.24 -10.61
C GLY A 76 9.67 -14.75 -9.46
N SER A 77 9.52 -13.49 -9.05
CA SER A 77 10.22 -12.96 -7.87
C SER A 77 9.79 -13.72 -6.62
N ARG A 78 10.75 -14.02 -5.74
CA ARG A 78 10.53 -14.70 -4.44
C ARG A 78 10.67 -13.77 -3.24
N ALA A 79 11.06 -12.53 -3.49
CA ALA A 79 11.26 -11.52 -2.47
C ALA A 79 11.10 -10.11 -3.03
N VAL A 80 10.69 -9.20 -2.16
CA VAL A 80 10.74 -7.76 -2.37
C VAL A 80 11.59 -7.09 -1.30
N ILE A 81 12.22 -5.98 -1.66
CA ILE A 81 13.07 -5.21 -0.77
C ILE A 81 12.73 -3.73 -0.86
N CYS A 82 12.79 -3.03 0.27
CA CYS A 82 12.66 -1.58 0.27
C CYS A 82 13.61 -0.94 1.29
N ALA A 83 14.14 0.24 0.95
CA ALA A 83 14.91 1.08 1.87
C ALA A 83 14.01 2.20 2.41
N SER A 84 12.99 1.83 3.18
CA SER A 84 12.02 2.77 3.74
C SER A 84 11.62 2.39 5.17
N THR A 85 11.40 3.40 6.01
CA THR A 85 11.09 3.23 7.43
C THR A 85 9.63 3.58 7.76
N GLY A 86 8.75 3.68 6.77
CA GLY A 86 7.36 4.11 6.97
C GLY A 86 6.37 3.37 6.07
N ASN A 87 5.31 4.06 5.64
CA ASN A 87 4.15 3.45 4.96
C ASN A 87 4.50 2.55 3.77
N THR A 88 5.57 2.84 3.02
CA THR A 88 6.01 1.97 1.90
C THR A 88 6.47 0.60 2.40
N SER A 89 7.24 0.52 3.49
CA SER A 89 7.69 -0.77 4.02
C SER A 89 6.57 -1.52 4.72
N ALA A 90 5.66 -0.82 5.40
CA ALA A 90 4.43 -1.39 5.94
C ALA A 90 3.57 -2.04 4.84
N SER A 91 3.32 -1.30 3.75
CA SER A 91 2.57 -1.79 2.60
C SER A 91 3.30 -2.98 1.94
N ALA A 92 4.60 -2.87 1.66
CA ALA A 92 5.37 -3.97 1.07
C ALA A 92 5.32 -5.25 1.91
N ALA A 93 5.46 -5.12 3.23
CA ALA A 93 5.36 -6.23 4.16
C ALA A 93 3.97 -6.87 4.14
N ALA A 94 2.90 -6.06 4.20
CA ALA A 94 1.53 -6.55 4.21
C ALA A 94 1.17 -7.33 2.93
N TYR A 95 1.56 -6.82 1.76
CA TYR A 95 1.29 -7.50 0.49
C TYR A 95 2.17 -8.71 0.27
N ALA A 96 3.44 -8.67 0.70
CA ALA A 96 4.31 -9.84 0.66
C ALA A 96 3.77 -10.97 1.53
N ALA A 97 3.18 -10.67 2.70
CA ALA A 97 2.54 -11.67 3.56
C ALA A 97 1.34 -12.39 2.89
N ALA A 98 0.69 -11.75 1.92
CA ALA A 98 -0.40 -12.33 1.12
C ALA A 98 0.07 -12.93 -0.22
N ALA A 99 1.38 -12.97 -0.46
CA ALA A 99 1.98 -13.45 -1.70
C ALA A 99 3.01 -14.56 -1.40
N PRO A 100 3.43 -15.35 -2.41
CA PRO A 100 4.55 -16.28 -2.26
C PRO A 100 5.92 -15.55 -2.26
N CYS A 101 6.02 -14.41 -1.56
CA CYS A 101 7.19 -13.53 -1.54
C CYS A 101 7.61 -13.17 -0.11
N ALA A 102 8.92 -13.16 0.16
CA ALA A 102 9.46 -12.57 1.38
C ALA A 102 9.57 -11.03 1.26
N ALA A 103 9.42 -10.30 2.36
CA ALA A 103 9.70 -8.87 2.42
C ALA A 103 10.98 -8.58 3.22
N TYR A 104 11.84 -7.73 2.67
CA TYR A 104 13.04 -7.22 3.32
C TYR A 104 13.00 -5.69 3.45
N VAL A 105 13.39 -5.18 4.61
CA VAL A 105 13.43 -3.74 4.88
C VAL A 105 14.84 -3.35 5.28
N LEU A 106 15.50 -2.55 4.44
CA LEU A 106 16.83 -2.01 4.73
C LEU A 106 16.70 -0.70 5.51
N VAL A 107 17.42 -0.61 6.62
CA VAL A 107 17.45 0.60 7.45
C VAL A 107 18.87 0.94 7.89
N PRO A 108 19.22 2.23 8.06
CA PRO A 108 20.52 2.59 8.58
C PRO A 108 20.64 2.22 10.06
N HIS A 109 21.78 1.63 10.45
CA HIS A 109 22.06 1.24 11.83
C HIS A 109 21.86 2.40 12.81
N GLY A 110 21.12 2.15 13.90
CA GLY A 110 20.91 3.11 15.00
C GLY A 110 20.04 4.34 14.67
N LYS A 111 19.51 4.48 13.45
CA LYS A 111 18.78 5.69 13.02
C LYS A 111 17.26 5.55 12.97
N VAL A 112 16.69 4.41 13.38
CA VAL A 112 15.25 4.13 13.21
C VAL A 112 14.61 3.66 14.50
N ALA A 113 13.59 4.40 14.95
CA ALA A 113 12.78 4.03 16.09
C ALA A 113 11.92 2.80 15.78
N LEU A 114 11.88 1.83 16.71
CA LEU A 114 11.15 0.58 16.57
C LEU A 114 9.66 0.78 16.24
N GLY A 115 9.03 1.82 16.82
CA GLY A 115 7.63 2.15 16.57
C GLY A 115 7.32 2.41 15.10
N LYS A 116 8.26 2.97 14.34
CA LYS A 116 8.10 3.22 12.89
C LYS A 116 8.18 1.93 12.06
N LEU A 117 8.85 0.90 12.57
CA LEU A 117 9.03 -0.39 11.91
C LEU A 117 7.98 -1.42 12.32
N SER A 118 7.20 -1.15 13.36
CA SER A 118 6.19 -2.06 13.90
C SER A 118 5.24 -2.60 12.83
N GLN A 119 4.75 -1.74 11.93
CA GLN A 119 3.85 -2.10 10.84
C GLN A 119 4.51 -2.95 9.73
N ALA A 120 5.84 -2.95 9.61
CA ALA A 120 6.56 -3.81 8.67
C ALA A 120 6.95 -5.15 9.32
N VAL A 121 7.32 -5.13 10.59
CA VAL A 121 7.69 -6.34 11.35
C VAL A 121 6.47 -7.22 11.62
N ALA A 122 5.32 -6.64 11.97
CA ALA A 122 4.12 -7.40 12.32
C ALA A 122 3.61 -8.33 11.19
N PRO A 123 3.60 -7.92 9.90
CA PRO A 123 3.32 -8.82 8.78
C PRO A 123 4.46 -9.80 8.45
N GLY A 124 5.60 -9.75 9.16
CA GLY A 124 6.72 -10.69 8.99
C GLY A 124 7.88 -10.22 8.14
N ALA A 125 8.02 -8.92 7.85
CA ALA A 125 9.17 -8.44 7.08
C ALA A 125 10.49 -8.60 7.87
N ARG A 126 11.54 -8.98 7.15
CA ARG A 126 12.89 -9.13 7.70
C ARG A 126 13.60 -7.78 7.61
N VAL A 127 13.77 -7.14 8.76
CA VAL A 127 14.51 -5.87 8.87
C VAL A 127 16.00 -6.15 8.92
N LEU A 128 16.76 -5.57 7.99
CA LEU A 128 18.21 -5.62 7.95
C LEU A 128 18.75 -4.22 8.25
N GLN A 129 19.55 -4.12 9.32
CA GLN A 129 20.26 -2.88 9.64
C GLN A 129 21.62 -2.91 8.96
N ILE A 130 21.90 -1.87 8.17
CA ILE A 130 23.13 -1.69 7.41
C ILE A 130 23.86 -0.39 7.76
#